data_AF-A0A1H3LAS7-F1
#
_entry.id   AF-A0A1H3LAS7-F1
#
_cell.length_a   1.000
_cell.length_b   1.000
_cell.length_c   1.000
_cell.angle_alpha   90.00
_cell.angle_beta   90.00
_cell.angle_gamma   90.00
#
_symmetry.space_group_name_H-M   'P 1'
#
loop_
_entity.id
_entity.type
_entity.pdbx_description
1 polymer ?
#
loop_
_entity_poly.entity_id
_entity_poly.type
_entity_poly.pdbx_seq_one_letter_code
_entity_poly.pdbx_strand_id
1 'polypeptide(L)' 'MEVLWFWIIILLLVFAVASAPGWGHTRERWPYRYGGYYRYYPAAGAGLLVAVLLLLFWLGLIAIALPWAAAPPPAVN' A
#
# COMPACT_ATOMS: atom_id res chain seq x y z
N MET A 1 8.67 -11.06 15.39
CA MET A 1 9.35 -9.74 15.49
C MET A 1 9.64 -9.17 14.10
N GLU A 2 10.31 -9.91 13.22
CA GLU A 2 10.76 -9.45 11.89
C GLU A 2 9.63 -9.03 10.94
N VAL A 3 8.51 -9.76 10.94
CA VAL A 3 7.32 -9.44 10.14
C VAL A 3 6.74 -8.07 10.50
N LEU A 4 6.73 -7.70 11.79
CA LEU A 4 6.23 -6.40 12.24
C LEU A 4 7.14 -5.28 11.73
N TRP A 5 8.46 -5.46 11.84
CA TRP A 5 9.45 -4.50 11.36
C TRP A 5 9.40 -4.31 9.85
N PHE A 6 9.17 -5.38 9.09
CA PHE A 6 8.96 -5.32 7.64
C PHE A 6 7.79 -4.39 7.29
N TRP A 7 6.63 -4.58 7.94
CA TRP A 7 5.46 -3.73 7.70
C TRP A 7 5.67 -2.28 8.15
N ILE A 8 6.37 -2.05 9.26
CA ILE A 8 6.72 -0.69 9.73
C ILE A 8 7.58 0.03 8.69
N ILE A 9 8.61 -0.62 8.14
CA ILE A 9 9.48 -0.03 7.12
C ILE A 9 8.69 0.30 5.86
N ILE A 10 7.82 -0.61 5.41
CA ILE A 10 6.95 -0.35 4.25
C ILE A 10 6.07 0.86 4.50
N LEU A 11 5.39 0.93 5.65
CA LEU A 11 4.53 2.06 5.99
C LEU A 11 5.32 3.38 6.03
N LEU A 12 6.51 3.38 6.63
CA LEU A 12 7.40 4.55 6.67
C LEU A 12 7.81 5.00 5.26
N LEU A 13 8.12 4.06 4.36
CA LEU A 13 8.47 4.35 2.97
C LEU A 13 7.29 5.02 2.24
N VAL A 14 6.08 4.49 2.45
CA VAL A 14 4.84 5.04 1.87
C VAL A 14 4.58 6.45 2.39
N PHE A 15 4.69 6.68 3.69
CA PHE A 15 4.54 8.02 4.28
C PHE A 15 5.61 8.99 3.78
N ALA A 16 6.86 8.54 3.61
CA ALA A 16 7.94 9.36 3.06
C ALA A 16 7.63 9.81 1.63
N VAL A 17 7.16 8.91 0.77
CA VAL A 17 6.79 9.25 -0.62
C VAL A 17 5.52 10.11 -0.68
N ALA A 18 4.53 9.83 0.18
CA ALA A 18 3.29 10.60 0.25
C ALA A 18 3.53 12.04 0.74
N SER A 19 4.50 12.24 1.65
CA SER A 19 4.88 13.55 2.20
C SER A 19 5.90 14.31 1.35
N ALA A 20 6.54 13.66 0.38
CA ALA A 20 7.50 14.27 -0.55
C ALA A 20 7.05 15.58 -1.22
N PRO A 21 5.76 15.78 -1.60
CA PRO A 21 5.31 17.06 -2.17
C PRO A 21 5.22 18.20 -1.15
N GLY A 22 5.16 17.89 0.14
CA GLY A 22 5.11 18.86 1.24
C GLY A 22 6.47 19.42 1.64
N TRP A 23 7.57 18.74 1.27
CA TRP A 23 8.93 19.19 1.57
C TRP A 23 9.39 20.30 0.63
N GLY A 24 9.81 21.44 1.19
CA GLY A 24 10.28 22.61 0.42
C GLY A 24 11.39 22.27 -0.59
N HIS A 25 12.29 21.35 -0.24
CA HIS A 25 13.42 20.96 -1.11
C HIS A 25 13.01 20.17 -2.36
N THR A 26 12.00 19.30 -2.26
CA THR A 26 11.47 18.50 -3.37
C THR A 26 10.39 19.25 -4.16
N ARG A 27 9.69 20.18 -3.50
CA ARG A 27 8.61 21.02 -4.04
C ARG A 27 9.01 21.83 -5.28
N GLU A 28 10.27 22.25 -5.37
CA GLU A 28 10.80 23.09 -6.46
C GLU A 28 11.37 22.27 -7.64
N ARG A 29 11.49 20.94 -7.48
CA ARG A 29 12.07 20.04 -8.49
C ARG A 29 10.97 19.37 -9.32
N TRP A 30 11.29 19.04 -10.57
CA TRP A 30 10.43 18.19 -11.40
C TRP A 30 10.28 16.81 -10.73
N PRO A 31 9.10 16.17 -10.67
CA PRO A 31 7.80 16.54 -11.25
C PRO A 31 6.92 17.47 -10.38
N TYR A 32 7.33 17.77 -9.15
CA TYR A 32 6.55 18.52 -8.15
C TYR A 32 6.50 20.04 -8.34
N ARG A 33 7.31 20.57 -9.27
CA ARG A 33 7.40 22.00 -9.61
C ARG A 33 6.10 22.53 -10.22
N TYR A 34 5.35 21.71 -10.95
CA TYR A 34 4.06 22.12 -11.50
C TYR A 34 3.05 22.23 -10.35
N GLY A 35 2.61 23.45 -10.08
CA GLY A 35 1.61 23.73 -9.05
C GLY A 35 0.26 23.07 -9.32
N GLY A 36 -0.66 23.19 -8.35
CA GLY A 36 -1.98 22.55 -8.42
C GLY A 36 -1.93 21.06 -8.09
N TYR A 37 -2.89 20.29 -8.62
CA TYR A 37 -3.04 18.85 -8.34
C TYR A 37 -1.86 18.00 -8.85
N TYR A 38 -1.11 18.47 -9.85
CA TYR A 38 0.03 17.77 -10.45
C TYR A 38 1.14 17.44 -9.44
N ARG A 39 1.31 18.29 -8.42
CA ARG A 39 2.27 18.06 -7.34
C ARG A 39 1.97 16.79 -6.54
N TYR A 40 0.73 16.33 -6.48
CA TYR A 40 0.36 15.16 -5.68
C TYR A 40 0.32 13.86 -6.48
N TYR A 41 0.47 13.88 -7.81
CA TYR A 41 0.41 12.66 -8.62
C TYR A 41 1.43 11.58 -8.23
N PRO A 42 2.68 11.90 -7.87
CA PRO A 42 3.61 10.86 -7.41
C PRO A 42 3.17 10.22 -6.08
N ALA A 43 2.61 11.02 -5.17
CA ALA A 43 2.06 10.53 -3.91
C ALA A 43 0.81 9.67 -4.14
N ALA A 44 -0.10 10.12 -5.02
CA ALA A 44 -1.28 9.36 -5.42
C ALA A 44 -0.91 8.06 -6.15
N GLY A 45 0.10 8.10 -7.02
CA GLY A 45 0.63 6.94 -7.73
C GLY A 45 1.27 5.93 -6.78
N ALA A 46 2.06 6.39 -5.81
CA ALA A 46 2.61 5.53 -4.77
C ALA A 46 1.51 4.92 -3.89
N GLY A 47 0.50 5.71 -3.49
CA GLY A 47 -0.66 5.22 -2.75
C GLY A 47 -1.46 4.16 -3.52
N LEU A 48 -1.69 4.40 -4.82
CA LEU A 48 -2.35 3.43 -5.69
C LEU A 48 -1.55 2.13 -5.82
N LEU A 49 -0.23 2.23 -6.01
CA LEU A 49 0.65 1.07 -6.09
C LEU A 49 0.59 0.24 -4.81
N VAL A 50 0.65 0.88 -3.65
CA VAL A 50 0.53 0.23 -2.34
C VAL A 50 -0.82 -0.46 -2.20
N ALA A 51 -1.92 0.21 -2.58
CA ALA A 51 -3.25 -0.36 -2.53
C ALA A 51 -3.37 -1.60 -3.43
N VAL A 52 -2.80 -1.55 -4.64
CA VAL A 52 -2.74 -2.70 -5.56
C VAL A 52 -1.94 -3.86 -4.96
N LEU A 53 -0.76 -3.59 -4.40
CA LEU A 53 0.06 -4.61 -3.75
C LEU A 53 -0.68 -5.25 -2.57
N LEU A 54 -1.36 -4.45 -1.74
CA LEU A 54 -2.14 -4.94 -0.62
C LEU A 54 -3.31 -5.82 -1.09
N LEU A 55 -4.01 -5.40 -2.14
CA LEU A 55 -5.09 -6.17 -2.74
C LEU A 55 -4.59 -7.52 -3.27
N LEU A 56 -3.49 -7.52 -4.03
CA LEU A 56 -2.88 -8.74 -4.56
C LEU A 56 -2.38 -9.66 -3.44
N PHE A 57 -1.79 -9.10 -2.38
CA PHE A 57 -1.39 -9.84 -1.20
C PHE A 57 -2.57 -10.56 -0.55
N TRP A 58 -3.67 -9.84 -0.31
CA TRP A 58 -4.88 -10.43 0.27
C TRP A 58 -5.50 -11.50 -0.64
N LEU A 59 -5.59 -11.25 -1.93
CA LEU A 59 -6.09 -12.23 -2.90
C LEU A 59 -5.21 -13.49 -2.94
N GLY A 60 -3.88 -13.33 -2.94
CA GLY A 60 -2.95 -14.45 -2.88
C GLY A 60 -3.11 -15.26 -1.59
N LEU A 61 -3.27 -14.58 -0.46
CA LEU A 61 -3.48 -15.22 0.84
C LEU A 61 -4.80 -16.00 0.87
N ILE A 62 -5.89 -15.44 0.35
CA ILE A 62 -7.17 -16.14 0.21
C ILE A 62 -7.01 -17.35 -0.70
N ALA A 63 -6.40 -17.19 -1.88
CA ALA A 63 -6.21 -18.28 -2.83
C ALA A 63 -5.41 -19.45 -2.24
N ILE A 64 -4.42 -19.16 -1.38
CA ILE A 64 -3.63 -20.18 -0.69
C ILE A 64 -4.41 -20.78 0.49
N ALA A 65 -5.17 -19.99 1.24
CA ALA A 65 -5.85 -20.44 2.46
C ALA A 65 -7.16 -21.18 2.20
N LEU A 66 -7.89 -20.80 1.14
CA LEU A 66 -9.21 -21.34 0.82
C LEU A 66 -9.24 -22.88 0.68
N PRO A 67 -8.25 -23.54 0.04
CA PRO A 67 -8.20 -25.00 -0.04
C PRO A 67 -8.06 -25.71 1.31
N TRP A 68 -7.55 -25.01 2.33
CA TRP A 68 -7.35 -25.54 3.68
C TRP A 68 -8.41 -25.07 4.67
N ALA A 69 -9.40 -24.30 4.22
CA ALA A 69 -10.52 -23.89 5.05
C ALA A 69 -11.31 -25.13 5.48
N ALA A 70 -11.55 -25.26 6.78
CA ALA A 70 -12.31 -26.38 7.33
C ALA A 70 -13.71 -26.41 6.68
N ALA A 71 -14.17 -27.60 6.29
CA ALA A 71 -15.52 -27.77 5.80
C ALA A 71 -16.52 -27.33 6.88
N PRO A 72 -17.60 -26.61 6.53
CA PRO A 72 -18.62 -26.26 7.50
C PRO A 72 -19.20 -27.52 8.13
N PRO A 73 -19.51 -27.50 9.45
CA PRO A 73 -20.10 -28.66 10.12
C PRO A 73 -21.42 -29.04 9.43
N PRO A 74 -21.73 -30.35 9.33
CA PRO A 74 -22.96 -30.80 8.70
C PRO A 74 -24.16 -30.16 9.40
N ALA A 75 -25.12 -29.66 8.61
CA ALA A 75 -26.36 -29.14 9.15
C ALA A 75 -27.08 -30.25 9.92
N VAL A 76 -27.27 -30.03 11.23
CA VAL A 76 -28.06 -30.93 12.07
C VAL A 76 -29.53 -30.65 11.77
N ASN A 77 -30.18 -31.56 11.06
CA ASN A 77 -31.64 -31.61 10.94
C ASN A 77 -32.23 -32.40 12.10
#